data_AF-A0A532DHJ7-F1
#
_entry.id   AF-A0A532DHJ7-F1
#
_cell.length_a   1.000
_cell.length_b   1.000
_cell.length_c   1.000
_cell.angle_alpha   90.00
_cell.angle_beta   90.00
_cell.angle_gamma   90.00
#
_symmetry.space_group_name_H-M   'P 1'
#
loop_
_entity.id
_entity.type
_entity.pdbx_description
1 polymer ?
#
loop_
_entity_poly.entity_id
_entity_poly.type
_entity_poly.pdbx_seq_one_letter_code
_entity_poly.pdbx_strand_id
1 'polypeptide(L)'
;LYLDQGEPAEIIRTYQEAIQRDPMNPALKFYLGKLYYRLEMVDEAYDLLSVLEGPQEHMADYHKILANLYLRKQHMEGAIDELKKALGFKKRVVVPYLCTRCRHESLEWAGRCGQCGWWNSFVSLPWQESVGPAAPPSQPAPYRGVASPFETV
;
A
#
# COMPACT_ATOMS: atom_id res chain seq x y z
N LEU A 1 27.95 10.90 3.07
CA LEU A 1 29.06 11.80 2.67
C LEU A 1 28.52 13.14 2.15
N TYR A 2 27.96 13.29 0.94
CA TYR A 2 27.41 14.60 0.49
C TYR A 2 26.09 15.01 1.15
N LEU A 3 25.17 14.07 1.37
CA LEU A 3 23.90 14.36 2.06
C LEU A 3 24.09 14.74 3.54
N ASP A 4 25.16 14.26 4.17
CA ASP A 4 25.49 14.58 5.56
C ASP A 4 26.25 15.91 5.69
N GLN A 5 26.79 16.42 4.57
CA GLN A 5 27.49 17.70 4.48
C GLN A 5 26.57 18.88 4.16
N GLY A 6 25.27 18.63 3.91
CA GLY A 6 24.28 19.68 3.64
C GLY A 6 24.36 20.29 2.23
N GLU A 7 25.09 19.68 1.31
CA GLU A 7 25.24 20.16 -0.08
C GLU A 7 24.55 19.21 -1.09
N PRO A 8 23.20 19.16 -1.12
CA PRO A 8 22.46 18.30 -2.05
C PRO A 8 22.69 18.67 -3.52
N ALA A 9 23.04 19.93 -3.82
CA ALA A 9 23.26 20.40 -5.18
C ALA A 9 24.45 19.73 -5.88
N GLU A 10 25.57 19.53 -5.18
CA GLU A 10 26.77 18.94 -5.77
C GLU A 10 26.57 17.46 -6.13
N ILE A 11 25.87 16.72 -5.27
CA ILE A 11 25.58 15.31 -5.56
C ILE A 11 24.57 15.17 -6.70
N ILE A 12 23.57 16.06 -6.78
CA ILE A 12 22.65 16.10 -7.93
C ILE A 12 23.43 16.38 -9.22
N ARG A 13 24.29 17.41 -9.23
CA ARG A 13 25.14 17.76 -10.38
C ARG A 13 26.00 16.57 -10.83
N THR A 14 26.62 15.89 -9.87
CA THR A 14 27.46 14.70 -10.14
C THR A 14 26.66 13.60 -10.84
N TYR A 15 25.44 13.31 -10.39
CA TYR A 15 24.56 12.33 -11.05
C TYR A 15 24.12 12.79 -12.45
N GLN A 16 23.79 14.07 -12.62
CA GLN A 16 23.41 14.62 -13.92
C GLN A 16 24.55 14.51 -14.93
N GLU A 17 25.79 14.82 -14.54
CA GLU A 17 26.98 14.62 -15.38
C GLU A 17 27.22 13.15 -15.72
N ALA A 18 27.01 12.25 -14.76
CA ALA A 18 27.12 10.82 -15.00
C ALA A 18 26.08 10.33 -16.04
N ILE A 19 24.83 10.81 -15.94
CA ILE A 19 23.78 10.49 -16.92
C ILE A 19 24.09 11.07 -18.30
N GLN A 20 24.70 12.26 -18.39
CA GLN A 20 25.12 12.81 -19.69
C GLN A 20 26.20 11.95 -20.36
N ARG A 21 27.10 11.36 -19.57
CA ARG A 21 28.15 10.45 -20.08
C ARG A 21 27.61 9.09 -20.49
N ASP A 22 26.60 8.59 -19.78
CA ASP A 22 25.96 7.31 -20.06
C ASP A 22 24.42 7.40 -19.98
N PRO A 23 23.76 7.95 -21.04
CA PRO A 23 22.31 8.23 -21.02
C PRO A 23 21.43 6.97 -21.02
N MET A 24 22.01 5.83 -21.41
CA MET A 24 21.31 4.55 -21.55
C MET A 24 21.31 3.73 -20.27
N ASN A 25 21.96 4.21 -19.20
CA ASN A 25 22.07 3.49 -17.95
C ASN A 25 20.88 3.77 -17.02
N PRO A 26 19.93 2.82 -16.86
CA PRO A 26 18.76 3.02 -16.02
C PRO A 26 19.12 3.09 -14.53
N ALA A 27 20.27 2.54 -14.12
CA ALA A 27 20.69 2.59 -12.72
C ALA A 27 21.03 4.02 -12.29
N LEU A 28 21.71 4.80 -13.14
CA LEU A 28 22.03 6.20 -12.83
C LEU A 28 20.76 7.05 -12.67
N LYS A 29 19.78 6.87 -13.55
CA LYS A 29 18.47 7.54 -13.47
C LYS A 29 17.71 7.12 -12.21
N PHE A 30 17.72 5.83 -11.87
CA PHE A 30 17.11 5.32 -10.65
C PHE A 30 17.71 5.95 -9.39
N TYR A 31 19.04 5.99 -9.28
CA TYR A 31 19.69 6.55 -8.09
C TYR A 31 19.51 8.07 -7.98
N LEU A 32 19.47 8.79 -9.11
CA LEU A 32 19.09 10.20 -9.11
C LEU A 32 17.63 10.40 -8.67
N GLY A 33 16.69 9.60 -9.16
CA GLY A 33 15.29 9.66 -8.72
C GLY A 33 15.12 9.32 -7.25
N LYS A 34 15.87 8.33 -6.73
CA LYS A 34 15.93 7.99 -5.30
C LYS A 34 16.51 9.13 -4.46
N LEU A 35 17.50 9.86 -5.00
CA LEU A 35 18.06 11.05 -4.36
C LEU A 35 17.03 12.18 -4.30
N TYR A 36 16.34 12.48 -5.42
CA TYR A 36 15.24 13.46 -5.43
C TYR A 36 14.14 13.09 -4.43
N TYR A 37 13.74 11.81 -4.37
CA TYR A 37 12.78 11.32 -3.39
C TYR A 37 13.24 11.57 -1.95
N ARG A 38 14.51 11.29 -1.63
CA ARG A 38 15.07 11.53 -0.30
C ARG A 38 15.14 13.01 0.07
N LEU A 39 15.24 13.89 -0.92
CA LEU A 39 15.27 15.34 -0.77
C LEU A 39 13.88 15.99 -0.81
N GLU A 40 12.81 15.19 -0.84
CA GLU A 40 11.42 15.67 -0.96
C GLU A 40 11.15 16.49 -2.24
N MET A 41 11.97 16.30 -3.26
CA MET A 41 11.76 16.81 -4.62
C MET A 41 10.79 15.86 -5.34
N VAL A 42 9.51 15.91 -4.93
CA VAL A 42 8.49 14.92 -5.30
C VAL A 42 8.23 14.90 -6.81
N ASP A 43 8.16 16.07 -7.45
CA ASP A 43 7.83 16.17 -8.87
C ASP A 43 8.99 15.67 -9.74
N GLU A 44 10.23 16.09 -9.46
CA GLU A 44 11.41 15.64 -10.20
C GLU A 44 11.67 14.15 -10.00
N ALA A 45 11.46 13.63 -8.79
CA ALA A 45 11.53 12.20 -8.53
C ALA A 45 10.49 11.42 -9.33
N TYR A 46 9.25 11.92 -9.37
CA TYR A 46 8.16 11.29 -10.10
C TYR A 46 8.40 11.30 -11.61
N ASP A 47 8.74 12.46 -12.19
CA ASP A 47 8.96 12.61 -13.62
C ASP A 47 10.12 11.73 -14.10
N LEU A 48 11.18 11.60 -13.30
CA LEU A 48 12.33 10.77 -13.64
C LEU A 48 12.05 9.26 -13.49
N LEU A 49 11.35 8.86 -12.43
CA LEU A 49 11.12 7.45 -12.12
C LEU A 49 9.93 6.85 -12.88
N SER A 50 8.86 7.61 -13.14
CA SER A 50 7.63 7.09 -13.76
C SER A 50 7.81 6.62 -15.21
N VAL A 51 8.85 7.10 -15.90
CA VAL A 51 9.19 6.75 -17.29
C VAL A 51 10.36 5.78 -17.38
N LEU A 52 10.87 5.30 -16.24
CA LEU A 52 12.07 4.46 -16.21
C LEU A 52 11.72 3.01 -16.56
N GLU A 53 12.27 2.53 -17.68
CA GLU A 53 12.18 1.14 -18.11
C GLU A 53 13.52 0.44 -17.87
N GLY A 54 13.51 -0.81 -17.38
CA GLY A 54 14.73 -1.61 -17.21
C GLY A 54 14.68 -2.59 -16.02
N PRO A 55 15.82 -3.22 -15.67
CA PRO A 55 15.91 -4.20 -14.58
C PRO A 55 15.38 -3.72 -13.22
N GLN A 56 15.38 -2.39 -13.03
CA GLN A 56 14.96 -1.65 -11.86
C GLN A 56 13.46 -1.81 -11.61
N GLU A 57 12.69 -2.02 -12.67
CA GLU A 57 11.26 -2.35 -12.60
C GLU A 57 11.01 -3.68 -11.88
N HIS A 58 12.01 -4.55 -11.70
CA HIS A 58 11.85 -5.76 -10.90
C HIS A 58 12.27 -5.59 -9.45
N MET A 59 12.77 -4.40 -9.07
CA MET A 59 13.20 -4.12 -7.70
C MET A 59 12.02 -3.64 -6.85
N ALA A 60 11.79 -4.32 -5.72
CA ALA A 60 10.76 -3.91 -4.76
C ALA A 60 10.97 -2.46 -4.26
N ASP A 61 12.22 -2.02 -4.13
CA ASP A 61 12.54 -0.66 -3.66
C ASP A 61 12.10 0.42 -4.67
N TYR A 62 12.18 0.13 -5.98
CA TYR A 62 11.70 1.03 -7.03
C TYR A 62 10.19 1.26 -6.93
N HIS A 63 9.42 0.17 -6.86
CA HIS A 63 7.98 0.24 -6.70
C HIS A 63 7.54 0.89 -5.37
N LYS A 64 8.28 0.67 -4.27
CA LYS A 64 8.02 1.37 -3.00
C LYS A 64 8.20 2.88 -3.12
N ILE A 65 9.25 3.33 -3.80
CA ILE A 65 9.50 4.76 -4.00
C ILE A 65 8.39 5.37 -4.85
N LEU A 66 8.04 4.76 -5.99
CA LEU A 66 6.93 5.22 -6.83
C LEU A 66 5.60 5.25 -6.09
N ALA A 67 5.28 4.23 -5.29
CA ALA A 67 4.10 4.23 -4.45
C ALA A 67 4.06 5.43 -3.49
N ASN A 68 5.17 5.72 -2.82
CA ASN A 68 5.26 6.86 -1.90
C ASN A 68 5.14 8.20 -2.63
N LEU A 69 5.69 8.32 -3.85
CA LEU A 69 5.51 9.50 -4.69
C LEU A 69 4.03 9.68 -5.08
N TYR A 70 3.34 8.62 -5.49
CA TYR A 70 1.90 8.64 -5.74
C TYR A 70 1.10 9.05 -4.50
N LEU A 71 1.45 8.55 -3.31
CA LEU A 71 0.81 8.94 -2.05
C LEU A 71 0.97 10.43 -1.76
N ARG A 72 2.16 10.99 -1.96
CA ARG A 72 2.41 12.43 -1.79
C ARG A 72 1.60 13.28 -2.78
N LYS A 73 1.41 12.78 -4.00
CA LYS A 73 0.56 13.39 -5.04
C LYS A 73 -0.93 13.06 -4.87
N GLN A 74 -1.34 12.40 -3.78
CA GLN A 74 -2.72 11.99 -3.47
C GLN A 74 -3.36 11.06 -4.52
N HIS A 75 -2.56 10.39 -5.32
CA HIS A 75 -3.01 9.51 -6.39
C HIS A 75 -3.09 8.05 -5.88
N MET A 76 -4.15 7.77 -5.13
CA MET A 76 -4.27 6.52 -4.34
C MET A 76 -4.26 5.24 -5.19
N GLU A 77 -4.88 5.24 -6.36
CA GLU A 77 -4.94 4.05 -7.22
C GLU A 77 -3.54 3.63 -7.70
N GLY A 78 -2.77 4.59 -8.22
CA GLY A 78 -1.39 4.36 -8.63
C GLY A 78 -0.50 3.89 -7.48
N ALA A 79 -0.68 4.46 -6.28
CA ALA A 79 0.05 4.02 -5.09
C ALA A 79 -0.22 2.55 -4.74
N ILE A 80 -1.49 2.14 -4.79
CA ILE A 80 -1.91 0.76 -4.52
C ILE A 80 -1.29 -0.20 -5.53
N ASP A 81 -1.28 0.15 -6.81
CA ASP A 81 -0.75 -0.71 -7.86
C ASP A 81 0.77 -0.89 -7.74
N GLU A 82 1.50 0.19 -7.46
CA GLU A 82 2.95 0.10 -7.20
C GLU A 82 3.25 -0.70 -5.91
N LEU A 83 2.47 -0.55 -4.84
CA LEU A 83 2.62 -1.37 -3.64
C LEU A 83 2.40 -2.87 -3.90
N LYS A 84 1.41 -3.23 -4.72
CA LYS A 84 1.19 -4.63 -5.13
C LYS A 84 2.41 -5.19 -5.86
N LYS A 85 3.00 -4.41 -6.78
CA LYS A 85 4.21 -4.80 -7.51
C LYS A 85 5.39 -4.97 -6.56
N ALA A 86 5.57 -4.04 -5.61
CA ALA A 86 6.63 -4.11 -4.59
C ALA A 86 6.55 -5.39 -3.72
N LEU A 87 5.33 -5.84 -3.41
CA LEU A 87 5.08 -7.06 -2.65
C LEU A 87 5.10 -8.33 -3.51
N GLY A 88 5.30 -8.22 -4.83
CA GLY A 88 5.27 -9.34 -5.75
C GLY A 88 3.87 -9.95 -5.91
N PHE A 89 2.81 -9.21 -5.59
CA PHE A 89 1.43 -9.69 -5.73
C PHE A 89 1.04 -9.77 -7.20
N LYS A 90 1.24 -10.94 -7.80
CA LYS A 90 0.80 -11.25 -9.17
C LYS A 90 -0.72 -11.45 -9.29
N LYS A 91 -1.39 -11.71 -8.16
CA LYS A 91 -2.84 -11.96 -8.08
C LYS A 91 -3.44 -11.16 -6.94
N ARG A 92 -4.75 -10.92 -7.04
CA ARG A 92 -5.53 -10.28 -5.96
C ARG A 92 -5.29 -11.02 -4.66
N VAL A 93 -4.78 -10.32 -3.65
CA VAL A 93 -4.72 -10.84 -2.28
C VAL A 93 -6.13 -10.83 -1.75
N VAL A 94 -6.72 -12.01 -1.67
CA VAL A 94 -7.99 -12.19 -0.99
C VAL A 94 -7.66 -12.74 0.38
N VAL A 95 -7.94 -11.92 1.40
CA VAL A 95 -7.84 -12.33 2.80
C VAL A 95 -9.15 -13.04 3.11
N PRO A 96 -9.16 -14.37 3.29
CA PRO A 96 -10.39 -15.07 3.62
C PRO A 96 -10.82 -14.73 5.05
N TYR A 97 -12.12 -14.69 5.25
CA TYR A 97 -12.77 -14.49 6.54
C TYR A 97 -13.37 -15.81 7.00
N LEU A 98 -13.16 -16.15 8.28
CA LEU A 98 -13.73 -17.34 8.91
C LEU A 98 -14.73 -16.93 9.99
N CYS A 99 -15.94 -17.49 9.96
CA CYS A 99 -16.89 -17.34 11.05
C CYS A 99 -16.45 -18.17 12.26
N THR A 100 -16.15 -17.54 13.39
CA THR A 100 -15.73 -18.19 14.64
C THR A 100 -16.78 -19.13 15.25
N ARG A 101 -18.06 -19.00 14.85
CA ARG A 101 -19.17 -19.83 15.36
C ARG A 101 -19.43 -21.08 14.53
N CYS A 102 -19.63 -20.93 13.21
CA CYS A 102 -20.00 -22.04 12.33
C CYS A 102 -18.89 -22.45 11.35
N ARG A 103 -17.73 -21.78 11.40
CA ARG A 103 -16.57 -21.99 10.51
C ARG A 103 -16.87 -21.78 9.02
N HIS A 104 -17.93 -21.04 8.70
CA HIS A 104 -18.19 -20.60 7.34
C HIS A 104 -17.05 -19.69 6.85
N GLU A 105 -16.49 -19.99 5.68
CA GLU A 105 -15.51 -19.14 5.02
C GLU A 105 -16.19 -18.18 4.04
N SER A 106 -15.72 -16.94 4.00
CA SER A 106 -16.16 -15.90 3.08
C SER A 106 -14.96 -15.15 2.52
N LEU A 107 -15.04 -14.72 1.26
CA LEU A 107 -14.04 -13.84 0.64
C LEU A 107 -14.36 -12.36 0.86
N GLU A 108 -15.58 -12.07 1.31
CA GLU A 108 -16.07 -10.72 1.58
C GLU A 108 -16.39 -10.56 3.06
N TRP A 109 -16.09 -9.39 3.61
CA TRP A 109 -16.48 -9.07 4.98
C TRP A 109 -17.98 -8.85 5.05
N ALA A 110 -18.61 -9.40 6.09
CA ALA A 110 -20.00 -9.10 6.44
C ALA A 110 -20.17 -8.98 7.95
N GLY A 111 -21.04 -8.08 8.41
CA GLY A 111 -21.32 -7.92 9.84
C GLY A 111 -22.05 -9.12 10.42
N ARG A 112 -22.80 -9.84 9.59
CA ARG A 112 -23.60 -11.01 9.95
C ARG A 112 -23.19 -12.20 9.09
N CYS A 113 -22.96 -13.35 9.72
CA CYS A 113 -22.71 -14.59 8.99
C CYS A 113 -23.94 -15.00 8.18
N GLY A 114 -23.81 -15.13 6.86
CA GLY A 114 -24.90 -15.58 5.98
C GLY A 114 -25.40 -17.00 6.29
N GLN A 115 -24.52 -17.86 6.83
CA GLN A 115 -24.85 -19.27 7.11
C GLN A 115 -25.51 -19.48 8.48
N CYS A 116 -24.94 -18.92 9.56
CA CYS A 116 -25.47 -19.14 10.92
C CYS A 116 -26.20 -17.92 11.52
N GLY A 117 -26.19 -16.79 10.82
CA GLY A 117 -26.89 -15.58 11.21
C GLY A 117 -26.27 -14.78 12.36
N TRP A 118 -25.08 -15.16 12.84
CA TRP A 118 -24.43 -14.47 13.95
C TRP A 118 -23.67 -13.23 13.53
N TRP A 119 -23.86 -12.18 14.32
CA TRP A 119 -23.15 -10.91 14.19
C TRP A 119 -21.72 -11.00 14.72
N ASN A 120 -20.83 -10.18 14.15
CA ASN A 120 -19.44 -9.99 14.62
C ASN A 120 -18.67 -11.31 14.80
N SER A 121 -18.93 -12.28 13.92
CA SER A 121 -18.34 -13.61 14.01
C SER A 121 -17.22 -13.84 13.00
N PHE A 122 -17.05 -13.00 11.98
CA PHE A 122 -15.99 -13.15 10.99
C PHE A 122 -14.65 -12.57 11.46
N VAL A 123 -13.58 -13.34 11.30
CA VAL A 123 -12.18 -12.94 11.51
C VAL A 123 -11.37 -13.18 10.26
N SER A 124 -10.39 -12.32 9.94
CA SER A 124 -9.47 -12.52 8.81
C SER A 124 -8.38 -13.55 9.14
N LEU A 125 -7.94 -14.31 8.12
CA LEU A 125 -6.83 -15.25 8.23
C LEU A 125 -5.57 -14.74 7.52
N PRO A 126 -4.34 -15.06 8.00
CA PRO A 126 -4.06 -15.92 9.14
C PRO A 126 -4.35 -15.21 10.47
N TRP A 127 -5.02 -15.93 11.37
CA TRP A 127 -5.28 -15.47 12.72
C TRP A 127 -3.96 -15.46 13.49
N GLN A 128 -3.47 -14.27 13.87
CA GLN A 128 -2.36 -14.16 14.82
C GLN A 128 -2.94 -14.13 16.24
N GLU A 129 -2.53 -15.09 17.06
CA GLU A 129 -2.90 -15.30 18.47
C GLU A 129 -2.54 -14.15 19.42
N SER A 130 -2.22 -12.94 18.95
CA SER A 130 -1.81 -11.82 19.80
C SER A 130 -3.00 -11.17 20.53
N VAL A 131 -3.41 -11.85 21.60
CA VAL A 131 -3.74 -11.38 22.96
C VAL A 131 -4.66 -10.16 23.10
N GLY A 132 -5.95 -10.46 23.25
CA GLY A 132 -6.88 -9.72 24.11
C GLY A 132 -7.92 -10.72 24.64
N PRO A 133 -8.42 -10.60 25.88
CA PRO A 133 -9.37 -11.56 26.41
C PRO A 133 -10.56 -11.65 25.47
N ALA A 134 -10.98 -12.89 25.17
CA ALA A 134 -12.14 -13.16 24.34
C ALA A 134 -13.27 -12.20 24.72
N ALA A 135 -13.72 -11.39 23.77
CA ALA A 135 -14.85 -10.51 24.01
C ALA A 135 -15.98 -11.38 24.59
N PRO A 136 -16.58 -10.99 25.73
CA PRO A 136 -17.64 -11.78 26.33
C PRO A 136 -18.72 -12.03 25.27
N PRO A 137 -19.39 -13.20 25.29
CA PRO A 137 -20.42 -13.51 24.33
C PRO A 137 -21.42 -12.36 24.31
N SER A 138 -21.43 -11.60 23.21
CA SER A 138 -22.41 -10.56 23.02
C SER A 138 -23.75 -11.26 22.97
N GLN A 139 -24.55 -11.05 24.02
CA GLN A 139 -25.95 -11.44 23.95
C GLN A 139 -26.52 -10.76 22.71
N PRO A 140 -27.34 -11.46 21.89
CA PRO A 140 -28.01 -10.83 20.77
C PRO A 140 -28.98 -9.81 21.34
N ALA A 141 -28.51 -8.58 21.54
CA ALA A 141 -29.38 -7.46 21.79
C ALA A 141 -30.16 -7.25 20.48
N PRO A 142 -31.49 -7.35 20.49
CA PRO A 142 -32.27 -6.98 19.32
C PRO A 142 -31.86 -5.56 18.94
N TYR A 143 -31.46 -5.36 17.69
CA TYR A 143 -31.18 -4.04 17.13
C TYR A 143 -32.41 -3.18 17.41
N ARG A 144 -32.31 -2.29 18.41
CA ARG A 144 -33.33 -1.26 18.63
C ARG A 144 -33.16 -0.30 17.49
N GLY A 145 -33.96 -0.50 16.44
CA GLY A 145 -33.94 0.30 15.23
C GLY A 145 -33.83 1.78 15.57
N VAL A 146 -32.69 2.38 15.29
CA VAL A 146 -32.66 3.80 15.03
C VAL A 146 -33.34 3.92 13.67
N ALA A 147 -34.53 4.52 13.65
CA ALA A 147 -35.22 4.81 12.41
C ALA A 147 -34.24 5.51 11.47
N SER A 148 -34.00 4.92 10.31
CA SER A 148 -33.20 5.54 9.27
C SER A 148 -33.89 6.85 8.88
N PRO A 149 -33.18 8.01 8.82
CA PRO A 149 -33.79 9.28 8.42
C PRO A 149 -34.17 9.34 6.93
N PHE A 150 -34.00 8.24 6.18
CA PHE A 150 -34.20 8.17 4.73
C PHE A 150 -35.23 7.11 4.33
N GLU A 151 -36.41 7.10 4.96
CA GLU A 151 -37.60 6.56 4.30
C GLU A 151 -38.16 7.63 3.36
N THR A 152 -37.88 7.48 2.07
CA THR A 152 -38.52 8.26 1.00
C THR A 152 -39.97 7.84 0.83
N VAL A 153 -40.87 8.82 0.77
CA VAL A 153 -42.30 8.72 0.40
C VAL A 153 -42.47 8.09 -0.99
#